data_AF-A0A7R8WIZ4-F1
#
_entry.id   AF-A0A7R8WIZ4-F1
#
_cell.length_a   1.000
_cell.length_b   1.000
_cell.length_c   1.000
_cell.angle_alpha   90.00
_cell.angle_beta   90.00
_cell.angle_gamma   90.00
#
_symmetry.space_group_name_H-M   'P 1'
#
loop_
_entity.id
_entity.type
_entity.pdbx_description
1 polymer ?
#
loop_
_entity_poly.entity_id
_entity_poly.type
_entity_poly.pdbx_seq_one_letter_code
_entity_poly.pdbx_strand_id
1 'polypeptide(L)'
;MKTVVLLASLFAGGQFVVMVKLKVKRKDALEFVLETTLNVAIEELLKEVVQLYNARQSLLWLCSEVESLANHGSHLPPEMVGLLDEQIEELGLKDEHPRPSGGWVSCPDEMRRRNGRAPVPKMADLLRKSVQEVRALLDPNSGPCLTKKRLENGLDVIRGAVMIAYPMELPECDPIRQELQEPRSEIENQAEEAQLWFASKRMLPGNRLRDHLRGANESTTAIVKLTTSSKEGPPMREPSLTEEQQKQLMLQQYRRQQEWKELEEVEESGHLHEAMHGLSKIRFKP
;
A
#
# COMPACT_ATOMS: atom_id res chain seq x y z
N MET A 1 11.66 35.61 -44.22
CA MET A 1 10.32 35.04 -44.48
C MET A 1 10.32 33.55 -44.92
N LYS A 2 11.28 32.69 -44.51
CA LYS A 2 11.17 31.23 -44.79
C LYS A 2 11.65 30.29 -43.66
N THR A 3 12.14 30.80 -42.52
CA THR A 3 12.70 29.96 -41.44
C THR A 3 11.84 29.85 -40.18
N VAL A 4 10.76 30.63 -40.07
CA VAL A 4 9.89 30.63 -38.86
C VAL A 4 8.69 29.68 -39.00
N VAL A 5 8.41 29.16 -40.20
CA VAL A 5 7.21 28.33 -40.47
C VAL A 5 7.45 26.83 -40.22
N LEU A 6 8.71 26.39 -40.03
CA LEU A 6 9.05 24.97 -39.83
C LEU A 6 9.06 24.52 -38.36
N LEU A 7 8.95 25.43 -37.40
CA LEU A 7 8.84 25.08 -35.97
C LEU A 7 7.40 24.93 -35.48
N ALA A 8 6.41 25.33 -36.29
CA ALA A 8 4.99 25.21 -35.96
C ALA A 8 4.37 23.84 -36.35
N SER A 9 5.11 22.98 -37.05
CA SER A 9 4.62 21.69 -37.57
C SER A 9 5.14 20.45 -36.82
N LEU A 10 5.93 20.63 -35.76
CA LEU A 10 6.42 19.54 -34.89
C LEU A 10 5.66 19.40 -33.56
N PHE A 11 4.65 20.24 -33.31
CA PHE A 11 3.76 20.16 -32.13
C PHE A 11 2.38 19.56 -32.44
N ALA A 12 2.22 18.88 -33.57
CA ALA A 12 1.02 18.11 -33.91
C ALA A 12 1.35 16.62 -33.85
N GLY A 13 1.21 16.00 -32.67
CA GLY A 13 1.38 14.54 -32.55
C GLY A 13 1.66 14.00 -31.16
N GLY A 14 2.00 14.85 -30.20
CA GLY A 14 2.02 14.47 -28.79
C GLY A 14 0.69 14.81 -28.15
N GLN A 15 -0.32 13.95 -28.29
CA GLN A 15 -1.38 13.93 -27.27
C GLN A 15 -0.67 13.57 -25.96
N PHE A 16 -0.31 14.58 -25.18
CA PHE A 16 -0.25 14.40 -23.74
C PHE A 16 -1.66 13.94 -23.39
N VAL A 17 -1.85 12.63 -23.22
CA VAL A 17 -3.08 12.12 -22.66
C VAL A 17 -3.04 12.60 -21.23
N VAL A 18 -3.63 13.76 -21.00
CA VAL A 18 -3.68 14.36 -19.68
C VAL A 18 -4.63 13.43 -18.90
N MET A 19 -4.10 12.75 -17.90
CA MET A 19 -4.84 11.74 -17.13
C MET A 19 -4.93 12.14 -15.67
N VAL A 20 -6.12 11.97 -15.11
CA VAL A 20 -6.43 12.20 -13.70
C VAL A 20 -5.75 11.12 -12.87
N LYS A 21 -4.94 11.53 -11.90
CA LYS A 21 -4.30 10.58 -10.97
C LYS A 21 -5.17 10.39 -9.74
N LEU A 22 -5.69 9.19 -9.57
CA LEU A 22 -6.47 8.79 -8.40
C LEU A 22 -5.56 8.06 -7.42
N LYS A 23 -5.34 8.66 -6.25
CA LYS A 23 -4.68 8.04 -5.11
C LYS A 23 -5.73 7.25 -4.33
N VAL A 24 -5.70 5.93 -4.45
CA VAL A 24 -6.65 5.04 -3.77
C VAL A 24 -6.13 4.73 -2.36
N LYS A 25 -6.92 5.08 -1.36
CA LYS A 25 -6.69 4.78 0.05
C LYS A 25 -7.71 3.79 0.57
N ARG A 26 -7.29 2.92 1.48
CA ARG A 26 -8.19 2.13 2.33
C ARG A 26 -7.91 2.48 3.79
N LYS A 27 -8.94 2.93 4.51
CA LYS A 27 -8.80 3.56 5.83
C LYS A 27 -7.87 4.79 5.76
N ASP A 28 -6.61 4.64 6.20
CA ASP A 28 -5.58 5.68 6.21
C ASP A 28 -4.33 5.32 5.37
N ALA A 29 -4.21 4.07 4.93
CA ALA A 29 -3.08 3.63 4.10
C ALA A 29 -3.32 3.96 2.63
N LEU A 30 -2.29 4.55 1.99
CA LEU A 30 -2.25 4.69 0.54
C LEU A 30 -1.91 3.34 -0.07
N GLU A 31 -2.81 2.81 -0.90
CA GLU A 31 -2.65 1.48 -1.47
C GLU A 31 -1.97 1.56 -2.84
N PHE A 32 -2.51 2.37 -3.76
CA PHE A 32 -1.93 2.55 -5.10
C PHE A 32 -2.41 3.84 -5.76
N VAL A 33 -1.76 4.21 -6.87
CA VAL A 33 -2.13 5.34 -7.72
C VAL A 33 -2.59 4.81 -9.08
N LEU A 34 -3.76 5.25 -9.54
CA LEU A 34 -4.37 4.90 -10.82
C LEU A 34 -4.45 6.14 -11.72
N GLU A 35 -4.26 5.96 -13.03
CA GLU A 35 -4.51 7.00 -14.04
C GLU A 35 -5.83 6.72 -14.77
N THR A 36 -6.70 7.72 -14.83
CA THR A 36 -8.04 7.60 -15.43
C THR A 36 -8.43 8.88 -16.17
N THR A 37 -9.53 8.87 -16.93
CA THR A 37 -10.06 10.07 -17.59
C THR A 37 -11.31 10.58 -16.89
N LEU A 38 -11.60 11.88 -17.01
CA LEU A 38 -12.76 12.52 -16.38
C LEU A 38 -14.12 12.03 -16.91
N ASN A 39 -14.12 11.36 -18.07
CA ASN A 39 -15.33 10.91 -18.75
C ASN A 39 -15.78 9.49 -18.36
N VAL A 40 -14.97 8.76 -17.59
CA VAL A 40 -15.29 7.39 -17.16
C VAL A 40 -16.50 7.39 -16.23
N ALA A 41 -17.37 6.40 -16.40
CA ALA A 41 -18.50 6.16 -15.50
C ALA A 41 -17.99 5.62 -14.15
N ILE A 42 -18.58 6.07 -13.04
CA ILE A 42 -18.13 5.63 -11.71
C ILE A 42 -18.26 4.11 -11.52
N GLU A 43 -19.22 3.46 -12.16
CA GLU A 43 -19.39 2.01 -12.10
C GLU A 43 -18.23 1.24 -12.76
N GLU A 44 -17.79 1.69 -13.94
CA GLU A 44 -16.65 1.11 -14.64
C GLU A 44 -15.36 1.34 -13.86
N LEU A 45 -15.19 2.56 -13.34
CA LEU A 45 -14.06 2.91 -12.48
C LEU A 45 -14.03 2.07 -11.21
N LEU A 46 -15.19 1.84 -10.57
CA LEU A 46 -15.28 1.03 -9.36
C LEU A 46 -14.85 -0.42 -9.64
N LYS A 47 -15.36 -1.01 -10.73
CA LYS A 47 -14.95 -2.36 -11.15
C LYS A 47 -13.45 -2.44 -11.41
N GLU A 48 -12.88 -1.46 -12.10
CA GLU A 48 -11.43 -1.41 -12.36
C GLU A 48 -10.61 -1.27 -11.07
N VAL A 49 -11.00 -0.35 -10.19
CA VAL A 49 -10.31 -0.13 -8.89
C VAL A 49 -10.38 -1.38 -8.03
N VAL A 50 -11.53 -2.06 -7.96
CA VAL A 50 -11.69 -3.31 -7.20
C VAL A 50 -10.83 -4.42 -7.81
N GLN A 51 -10.87 -4.62 -9.14
CA GLN A 51 -10.02 -5.60 -9.81
C GLN A 51 -8.52 -5.36 -9.54
N LEU A 52 -8.05 -4.11 -9.63
CA LEU A 52 -6.65 -3.77 -9.36
C LEU A 52 -6.27 -3.95 -7.89
N TYR A 53 -7.17 -3.59 -6.97
CA TYR A 53 -6.97 -3.80 -5.55
C TYR A 53 -6.80 -5.29 -5.24
N ASN A 54 -7.72 -6.10 -5.75
CA ASN A 54 -7.77 -7.54 -5.53
C ASN A 54 -6.54 -8.25 -6.11
N ALA A 55 -6.19 -7.92 -7.36
CA ALA A 55 -4.99 -8.45 -8.01
C ALA A 55 -3.72 -8.05 -7.25
N ARG A 56 -3.62 -6.81 -6.74
CA ARG A 56 -2.50 -6.39 -5.89
C ARG A 56 -2.45 -7.18 -4.57
N GLN A 57 -3.59 -7.43 -3.92
CA GLN A 57 -3.63 -8.22 -2.67
C GLN A 57 -3.24 -9.68 -2.90
N SER A 58 -3.75 -10.30 -3.97
CA SER A 58 -3.35 -11.64 -4.40
C SER A 58 -1.83 -11.72 -4.60
N LEU A 59 -1.27 -10.74 -5.30
CA LEU A 59 0.15 -10.70 -5.61
C LEU A 59 1.04 -10.44 -4.37
N LEU A 60 0.59 -9.62 -3.43
CA LEU A 60 1.25 -9.43 -2.12
C LEU A 60 1.22 -10.71 -1.28
N TRP A 61 0.10 -11.43 -1.27
CA TRP A 61 -0.01 -12.71 -0.59
C TRP A 61 0.90 -13.76 -1.25
N LEU A 62 0.93 -13.82 -2.59
CA LEU A 62 1.84 -14.69 -3.34
C LEU A 62 3.31 -14.42 -2.99
N CYS A 63 3.71 -13.15 -2.86
CA CYS A 63 5.04 -12.78 -2.38
C CYS A 63 5.37 -13.37 -1.01
N SER A 64 4.43 -13.35 -0.06
CA SER A 64 4.64 -13.96 1.27
C SER A 64 4.77 -15.48 1.20
N GLU A 65 3.96 -16.15 0.37
CA GLU A 65 4.05 -17.60 0.20
C GLU A 65 5.36 -18.02 -0.49
N VAL A 66 5.84 -17.24 -1.46
CA VAL A 66 7.12 -17.49 -2.13
C VAL A 66 8.31 -17.29 -1.18
N GLU A 67 8.23 -16.35 -0.22
CA GLU A 67 9.23 -16.24 0.85
C GLU A 67 9.23 -17.47 1.76
N SER A 68 8.05 -17.97 2.13
CA SER A 68 7.92 -19.23 2.87
C SER A 68 8.44 -20.42 2.08
N LEU A 69 8.21 -20.46 0.76
CA LEU A 69 8.78 -21.48 -0.15
C LEU A 69 10.31 -21.42 -0.17
N ALA A 70 10.89 -20.22 -0.21
CA ALA A 70 12.34 -20.03 -0.20
C ALA A 70 12.98 -20.47 1.12
N ASN A 71 12.26 -20.38 2.25
CA ASN A 71 12.77 -20.73 3.57
C ASN A 71 12.52 -22.20 3.95
N HIS A 72 11.36 -22.76 3.60
CA HIS A 72 10.91 -24.07 4.14
C HIS A 72 10.58 -25.12 3.07
N GLY A 73 10.62 -24.77 1.78
CA GLY A 73 10.31 -25.72 0.71
C GLY A 73 8.82 -25.82 0.36
N SER A 74 8.47 -26.83 -0.45
CA SER A 74 7.10 -27.02 -0.97
C SER A 74 6.10 -27.38 0.13
N HIS A 75 4.81 -27.17 -0.15
CA HIS A 75 3.74 -27.58 0.76
C HIS A 75 3.73 -29.10 0.99
N LEU A 76 3.36 -29.52 2.21
CA LEU A 76 3.14 -30.94 2.53
C LEU A 76 1.81 -31.43 1.94
N PRO A 77 1.64 -32.75 1.74
CA PRO A 77 0.34 -33.30 1.39
C PRO A 77 -0.68 -32.99 2.50
N PRO A 78 -1.96 -32.74 2.17
CA PRO A 78 -3.01 -32.44 3.15
C PRO A 78 -3.12 -33.47 4.28
N GLU A 79 -2.80 -34.73 3.98
CA GLU A 79 -2.79 -35.86 4.92
C GLU A 79 -1.66 -35.78 5.96
N MET A 80 -0.59 -35.04 5.67
CA MET A 80 0.61 -34.90 6.51
C MET A 80 0.71 -33.56 7.23
N VAL A 81 -0.13 -32.57 6.87
CA VAL A 81 -0.11 -31.24 7.48
C VAL A 81 -0.50 -31.32 8.95
N GLY A 82 0.35 -30.79 9.83
CA GLY A 82 0.09 -30.71 11.27
C GLY A 82 0.33 -32.00 12.06
N LEU A 83 0.77 -33.09 11.43
CA LEU A 83 1.21 -34.30 12.12
C LEU A 83 2.62 -34.13 12.72
N LEU A 84 2.92 -34.93 13.74
CA LEU A 84 4.29 -35.11 14.24
C LEU A 84 5.07 -36.06 13.34
N ASP A 85 6.39 -35.89 13.27
CA ASP A 85 7.27 -36.77 12.48
C ASP A 85 7.10 -38.24 12.91
N GLU A 86 6.91 -38.49 14.21
CA GLU A 86 6.63 -39.82 14.77
C GLU A 86 5.32 -40.41 14.22
N GLN A 87 4.27 -39.60 14.10
CA GLN A 87 2.97 -40.05 13.57
C GLN A 87 3.03 -40.31 12.06
N ILE A 88 3.84 -39.54 11.34
CA ILE A 88 4.09 -39.75 9.91
C ILE A 88 4.79 -41.10 9.68
N GLU A 89 5.77 -41.42 10.52
CA GLU A 89 6.47 -42.71 10.49
C GLU A 89 5.55 -43.87 10.86
N GLU A 90 4.70 -43.71 11.89
CA GLU A 90 3.69 -44.71 12.29
C GLU A 90 2.65 -44.98 11.21
N LEU A 91 2.20 -43.93 10.52
CA LEU A 91 1.24 -44.03 9.41
C LEU A 91 1.89 -44.47 8.10
N GLY A 92 3.23 -44.55 8.05
CA GLY A 92 3.99 -44.93 6.86
C GLY A 92 3.85 -43.94 5.70
N LEU A 93 3.47 -42.70 5.97
CA LEU A 93 3.25 -41.66 4.95
C LEU A 93 4.60 -41.15 4.42
N LYS A 94 4.72 -41.05 3.09
CA LYS A 94 5.94 -40.57 2.43
C LYS A 94 5.64 -39.34 1.60
N ASP A 95 6.50 -38.34 1.73
CA ASP A 95 6.46 -37.15 0.89
C ASP A 95 6.99 -37.46 -0.52
N GLU A 96 6.08 -37.65 -1.47
CA GLU A 96 6.36 -37.87 -2.90
C GLU A 96 6.51 -36.58 -3.70
N HIS A 97 6.44 -35.42 -3.04
CA HIS A 97 6.45 -34.13 -3.72
C HIS A 97 7.77 -33.79 -4.43
N PRO A 98 7.68 -32.97 -5.50
CA PRO A 98 8.82 -32.58 -6.31
C PRO A 98 9.90 -31.88 -5.48
N ARG A 99 11.15 -32.25 -5.76
CA ARG A 99 12.32 -31.68 -5.08
C ARG A 99 12.78 -30.40 -5.79
N PRO A 100 13.32 -29.43 -5.04
CA PRO A 100 13.91 -28.23 -5.64
C PRO A 100 15.09 -28.58 -6.54
N SER A 101 15.29 -27.78 -7.59
CA SER A 101 16.40 -27.94 -8.52
C SER A 101 17.74 -27.66 -7.83
N GLY A 102 18.72 -28.55 -8.02
CA GLY A 102 20.07 -28.38 -7.47
C GLY A 102 20.28 -28.85 -6.03
N GLY A 103 19.29 -29.45 -5.37
CA GLY A 103 19.39 -30.00 -4.01
C GLY A 103 18.60 -29.22 -2.97
N TRP A 104 18.63 -29.67 -1.71
CA TRP A 104 17.86 -29.06 -0.63
C TRP A 104 18.70 -28.87 0.65
N VAL A 105 18.29 -27.89 1.46
CA VAL A 105 18.80 -27.64 2.80
C VAL A 105 17.66 -27.91 3.78
N SER A 106 17.94 -28.63 4.86
CA SER A 106 16.94 -28.89 5.91
C SER A 106 16.68 -27.62 6.71
N CYS A 107 15.49 -27.06 6.61
CA CYS A 107 15.02 -25.94 7.40
C CYS A 107 13.56 -26.20 7.80
N PRO A 108 13.32 -26.79 8.99
CA PRO A 108 11.98 -27.18 9.41
C PRO A 108 11.07 -25.96 9.56
N ASP A 109 9.81 -26.13 9.17
CA ASP A 109 8.76 -25.13 9.35
C ASP A 109 8.14 -25.26 10.75
N GLU A 110 8.15 -24.17 11.53
CA GLU A 110 7.52 -24.13 12.85
C GLU A 110 6.02 -24.41 12.79
N MET A 111 5.39 -24.04 11.67
CA MET A 111 3.95 -24.23 11.45
C MET A 111 3.61 -25.59 10.83
N ARG A 112 4.62 -26.41 10.49
CA ARG A 112 4.48 -27.75 9.88
C ARG A 112 3.51 -27.81 8.69
N ARG A 113 3.50 -26.75 7.89
CA ARG A 113 2.72 -26.67 6.64
C ARG A 113 3.57 -27.06 5.44
N ARG A 114 4.87 -26.79 5.49
CA ARG A 114 5.84 -27.10 4.43
C ARG A 114 6.75 -28.28 4.83
N ASN A 115 7.36 -28.92 3.83
CA ASN A 115 8.14 -30.14 4.01
C ASN A 115 9.50 -29.95 4.69
N GLY A 116 9.89 -28.69 4.99
CA GLY A 116 11.16 -28.35 5.60
C GLY A 116 12.37 -28.55 4.69
N ARG A 117 12.16 -28.79 3.39
CA ARG A 117 13.20 -29.02 2.38
C ARG A 117 13.39 -27.75 1.57
N ALA A 118 14.11 -26.79 2.15
CA ALA A 118 14.38 -25.50 1.53
C ALA A 118 15.25 -25.65 0.26
N PRO A 119 15.05 -24.80 -0.77
CA PRO A 119 15.93 -24.75 -1.92
C PRO A 119 17.35 -24.29 -1.53
N VAL A 120 18.35 -24.65 -2.34
CA VAL A 120 19.75 -24.21 -2.18
C VAL A 120 19.81 -22.68 -2.03
N PRO A 121 20.72 -22.11 -1.21
CA PRO A 121 20.78 -20.66 -0.95
C PRO A 121 20.78 -19.79 -2.21
N LYS A 122 21.48 -20.22 -3.27
CA LYS A 122 21.48 -19.51 -4.56
C LYS A 122 20.08 -19.36 -5.16
N MET A 123 19.25 -20.39 -5.04
CA MET A 123 17.89 -20.43 -5.57
C MET A 123 16.91 -19.72 -4.62
N ALA A 124 17.09 -19.88 -3.31
CA ALA A 124 16.36 -19.10 -2.31
C ALA A 124 16.58 -17.59 -2.49
N ASP A 125 17.80 -17.16 -2.78
CA ASP A 125 18.14 -15.76 -3.04
C ASP A 125 17.52 -15.23 -4.34
N LEU A 126 17.39 -16.08 -5.38
CA LEU A 126 16.66 -15.71 -6.59
C LEU A 126 15.18 -15.47 -6.30
N LEU A 127 14.54 -16.35 -5.52
CA LEU A 127 13.15 -16.17 -5.09
C LEU A 127 12.99 -14.89 -4.26
N ARG A 128 13.87 -14.65 -3.28
CA ARG A 128 13.84 -13.42 -2.46
C ARG A 128 14.03 -12.15 -3.28
N LYS A 129 14.95 -12.15 -4.25
CA LYS A 129 15.16 -11.02 -5.17
C LYS A 129 13.92 -10.74 -6.01
N SER A 130 13.30 -11.79 -6.56
CA SER A 130 12.05 -11.65 -7.33
C SER A 130 10.93 -11.07 -6.48
N VAL A 131 10.79 -11.49 -5.22
CA VAL A 131 9.81 -10.92 -4.28
C VAL A 131 10.10 -9.45 -3.97
N GLN A 132 11.36 -9.08 -3.76
CA GLN A 132 11.75 -7.68 -3.53
C GLN A 132 11.46 -6.79 -4.73
N GLU A 133 11.77 -7.25 -5.94
CA GLU A 133 11.46 -6.55 -7.19
C GLU A 133 9.96 -6.31 -7.32
N VAL A 134 9.17 -7.35 -7.06
CA VAL A 134 7.71 -7.26 -7.12
C VAL A 134 7.13 -6.33 -6.05
N ARG A 135 7.63 -6.39 -4.81
CA ARG A 135 7.22 -5.44 -3.76
C ARG A 135 7.53 -3.99 -4.16
N ALA A 136 8.72 -3.75 -4.71
CA ALA A 136 9.09 -2.42 -5.21
C ALA A 136 8.18 -1.93 -6.35
N LEU A 137 7.69 -2.85 -7.21
CA LEU A 137 6.70 -2.53 -8.25
C LEU A 137 5.32 -2.15 -7.67
N LEU A 138 4.93 -2.75 -6.55
CA LEU A 138 3.64 -2.52 -5.88
C LEU A 138 3.66 -1.34 -4.89
N ASP A 139 4.85 -0.79 -4.61
CA ASP A 139 5.00 0.30 -3.65
C ASP A 139 4.29 1.57 -4.15
N PRO A 140 3.35 2.14 -3.34
CA PRO A 140 2.57 3.30 -3.74
C PRO A 140 3.41 4.58 -3.90
N ASN A 141 4.61 4.58 -3.30
CA ASN A 141 5.54 5.70 -3.32
C ASN A 141 6.54 5.62 -4.48
N SER A 142 6.62 4.49 -5.21
CA SER A 142 7.64 4.32 -6.26
C SER A 142 7.42 5.26 -7.45
N GLY A 143 6.25 5.91 -7.55
CA GLY A 143 5.97 7.03 -8.46
C GLY A 143 5.12 6.71 -9.69
N PRO A 144 5.26 5.55 -10.37
CA PRO A 144 4.48 5.25 -11.56
C PRO A 144 3.16 4.53 -11.22
N CYS A 145 2.12 4.82 -12.01
CA CYS A 145 0.77 4.35 -11.76
C CYS A 145 0.65 2.82 -11.89
N LEU A 146 -0.26 2.24 -11.11
CA LEU A 146 -0.58 0.82 -11.15
C LEU A 146 -1.49 0.55 -12.35
N THR A 147 -1.09 -0.39 -13.19
CA THR A 147 -1.83 -0.80 -14.39
C THR A 147 -1.91 -2.32 -14.41
N LYS A 148 -2.95 -2.89 -15.02
CA LYS A 148 -3.11 -4.35 -15.19
C LYS A 148 -1.84 -5.02 -15.74
N LYS A 149 -1.23 -4.42 -16.76
CA LYS A 149 0.05 -4.88 -17.36
C LYS A 149 1.19 -5.00 -16.35
N ARG A 150 1.26 -4.11 -15.36
CA ARG A 150 2.32 -4.13 -14.34
C ARG A 150 2.12 -5.25 -13.33
N LEU A 151 0.86 -5.54 -13.00
CA LEU A 151 0.50 -6.68 -12.17
C LEU A 151 0.80 -7.99 -12.90
N GLU A 152 0.44 -8.09 -14.18
CA GLU A 152 0.77 -9.24 -15.05
C GLU A 152 2.29 -9.46 -15.12
N ASN A 153 3.06 -8.41 -15.39
CA ASN A 153 4.53 -8.49 -15.38
C ASN A 153 5.07 -8.97 -14.03
N GLY A 154 4.50 -8.50 -12.92
CA GLY A 154 4.89 -8.95 -11.57
C GLY A 154 4.59 -10.44 -11.33
N LEU A 155 3.44 -10.93 -11.82
CA LEU A 155 3.09 -12.35 -11.78
C LEU A 155 4.06 -13.18 -12.63
N ASP A 156 4.43 -12.71 -13.81
CA ASP A 156 5.37 -13.41 -14.70
C ASP A 156 6.77 -13.50 -14.12
N VAL A 157 7.23 -12.47 -13.39
CA VAL A 157 8.49 -12.51 -12.64
C VAL A 157 8.47 -13.61 -11.59
N ILE A 158 7.40 -13.72 -10.80
CA ILE A 158 7.25 -14.77 -9.78
C ILE A 158 7.16 -16.15 -10.46
N ARG A 159 6.35 -16.28 -11.51
CA ARG A 159 6.18 -17.53 -12.27
C ARG A 159 7.52 -18.02 -12.82
N GLY A 160 8.30 -17.12 -13.43
CA GLY A 160 9.64 -17.44 -13.93
C GLY A 160 10.58 -17.89 -12.82
N ALA A 161 10.60 -17.19 -11.67
CA ALA A 161 11.44 -17.57 -10.54
C ALA A 161 11.07 -18.94 -9.95
N VAL A 162 9.76 -19.23 -9.82
CA VAL A 162 9.27 -20.54 -9.36
C VAL A 162 9.62 -21.64 -10.35
N MET A 163 9.47 -21.41 -11.66
CA MET A 163 9.82 -22.39 -12.70
C MET A 163 11.32 -22.76 -12.68
N ILE A 164 12.19 -21.79 -12.37
CA ILE A 164 13.63 -22.04 -12.24
C ILE A 164 13.92 -22.88 -10.97
N ALA A 165 13.24 -22.58 -9.87
CA ALA A 165 13.41 -23.30 -8.60
C ALA A 165 12.80 -24.71 -8.61
N TYR A 166 11.67 -24.88 -9.30
CA TYR A 166 10.89 -26.11 -9.39
C TYR A 166 10.47 -26.39 -10.84
N PRO A 167 11.37 -26.96 -11.67
CA PRO A 167 11.08 -27.23 -13.08
C PRO A 167 10.04 -28.33 -13.30
N MET A 168 9.80 -29.18 -12.29
CA MET A 168 8.76 -30.22 -12.31
C MET A 168 7.41 -29.73 -11.77
N GLU A 169 7.25 -28.40 -11.68
CA GLU A 169 6.10 -27.72 -11.06
C GLU A 169 5.99 -27.96 -9.55
N LEU A 170 5.23 -27.10 -8.88
CA LEU A 170 4.90 -27.27 -7.47
C LEU A 170 3.76 -28.31 -7.32
N PRO A 171 3.60 -28.90 -6.12
CA PRO A 171 2.44 -29.74 -5.82
C PRO A 171 1.11 -29.07 -6.16
N GLU A 172 0.09 -29.85 -6.56
CA GLU A 172 -1.28 -29.33 -6.72
C GLU A 172 -1.86 -28.82 -5.39
N CYS A 173 -1.37 -29.36 -4.28
CA CYS A 173 -1.73 -28.91 -2.93
C CYS A 173 -1.04 -27.59 -2.54
N ASP A 174 -0.07 -27.11 -3.34
CA ASP A 174 0.64 -25.87 -3.02
C ASP A 174 -0.20 -24.65 -3.44
N PRO A 175 -0.52 -23.75 -2.50
CA PRO A 175 -1.38 -22.60 -2.77
C PRO A 175 -0.73 -21.62 -3.78
N ILE A 176 0.59 -21.65 -3.95
CA ILE A 176 1.31 -20.87 -4.97
C ILE A 176 0.92 -21.33 -6.38
N ARG A 177 0.78 -22.64 -6.61
CA ARG A 177 0.42 -23.18 -7.92
C ARG A 177 -1.03 -22.83 -8.26
N GLN A 178 -1.92 -22.97 -7.29
CA GLN A 178 -3.33 -22.63 -7.46
C GLN A 178 -3.50 -21.17 -7.90
N GLU A 179 -2.84 -20.22 -7.22
CA GLU A 179 -2.93 -18.80 -7.55
C GLU A 179 -2.26 -18.44 -8.89
N LEU A 180 -1.21 -19.18 -9.30
CA LEU A 180 -0.55 -18.98 -10.59
C LEU A 180 -1.36 -19.50 -11.80
N GLN A 181 -2.19 -20.53 -11.59
CA GLN A 181 -3.06 -21.12 -12.61
C GLN A 181 -4.41 -20.41 -12.68
N GLU A 182 -5.02 -20.19 -11.53
CA GLU A 182 -6.30 -19.49 -11.37
C GLU A 182 -6.11 -18.33 -10.38
N PRO A 183 -5.82 -17.11 -10.85
CA PRO A 183 -5.79 -15.96 -9.95
C PRO A 183 -7.17 -15.81 -9.34
N ARG A 184 -7.27 -15.73 -7.99
CA ARG A 184 -8.53 -15.72 -7.24
C ARG A 184 -9.56 -14.76 -7.87
N SER A 185 -10.46 -15.32 -8.66
CA SER A 185 -11.51 -14.62 -9.41
C SER A 185 -12.77 -14.36 -8.58
N GLU A 186 -12.88 -15.02 -7.41
CA GLU A 186 -14.04 -14.95 -6.51
C GLU A 186 -14.33 -13.56 -5.93
N ILE A 187 -13.46 -12.58 -6.17
CA ILE A 187 -13.57 -11.23 -5.61
C ILE A 187 -14.46 -10.31 -6.46
N GLU A 188 -15.02 -10.79 -7.57
CA GLU A 188 -16.05 -10.06 -8.33
C GLU A 188 -17.27 -9.69 -7.45
N ASN A 189 -17.62 -10.52 -6.46
CA ASN A 189 -18.71 -10.24 -5.52
C ASN A 189 -18.43 -9.06 -4.57
N GLN A 190 -17.17 -8.66 -4.37
CA GLN A 190 -16.85 -7.45 -3.59
C GLN A 190 -17.06 -6.16 -4.38
N ALA A 191 -17.21 -6.23 -5.71
CA ALA A 191 -17.45 -5.04 -6.52
C ALA A 191 -18.83 -4.43 -6.25
N GLU A 192 -19.84 -5.27 -5.99
CA GLU A 192 -21.19 -4.82 -5.65
C GLU A 192 -21.25 -4.21 -4.23
N GLU A 193 -20.41 -4.70 -3.34
CA GLU A 193 -20.26 -4.15 -1.99
C GLU A 193 -19.25 -2.97 -1.94
N ALA A 194 -18.53 -2.64 -3.00
CA ALA A 194 -17.53 -1.58 -2.93
C ALA A 194 -18.19 -0.19 -3.00
N GLN A 195 -17.82 0.72 -2.10
CA GLN A 195 -18.18 2.13 -2.17
C GLN A 195 -16.93 3.00 -2.26
N LEU A 196 -17.03 4.02 -3.11
CA LEU A 196 -15.96 4.95 -3.38
C LEU A 196 -16.30 6.34 -2.84
N TRP A 197 -15.39 6.92 -2.06
CA TRP A 197 -15.59 8.21 -1.40
C TRP A 197 -14.57 9.22 -1.88
N PHE A 198 -15.03 10.41 -2.21
CA PHE A 198 -14.19 11.57 -2.50
C PHE A 198 -14.57 12.71 -1.55
N ALA A 199 -13.59 13.23 -0.80
CA ALA A 199 -13.80 14.32 0.17
C ALA A 199 -15.03 14.12 1.10
N SER A 200 -15.15 12.91 1.69
CA SER A 200 -16.27 12.52 2.55
C SER A 200 -17.66 12.50 1.88
N LYS A 201 -17.73 12.63 0.54
CA LYS A 201 -18.94 12.46 -0.25
C LYS A 201 -18.89 11.15 -1.02
N ARG A 202 -19.96 10.35 -0.91
CA ARG A 202 -20.09 9.09 -1.66
C ARG A 202 -20.23 9.39 -3.16
N MET A 203 -19.46 8.68 -3.97
CA MET A 203 -19.62 8.69 -5.43
C MET A 203 -20.74 7.71 -5.79
N LEU A 204 -21.78 8.19 -6.47
CA LEU A 204 -22.94 7.37 -6.80
C LEU A 204 -22.70 6.61 -8.10
N PRO A 205 -23.02 5.31 -8.16
CA PRO A 205 -23.08 4.58 -9.43
C PRO A 205 -24.14 5.23 -10.32
N GLY A 206 -23.79 5.53 -11.57
CA GLY A 206 -24.61 6.29 -12.53
C GLY A 206 -24.09 7.69 -12.88
N ASN A 207 -23.24 8.29 -12.04
CA ASN A 207 -22.62 9.58 -12.35
C ASN A 207 -21.27 9.42 -13.06
N ARG A 208 -20.84 10.45 -13.79
CA ARG A 208 -19.48 10.51 -14.35
C ARG A 208 -18.51 11.10 -13.33
N LEU A 209 -17.23 10.75 -13.46
CA LEU A 209 -16.19 11.26 -12.57
C LEU A 209 -16.15 12.81 -12.54
N ARG A 210 -16.43 13.46 -13.69
CA ARG A 210 -16.56 14.93 -13.81
C ARG A 210 -17.56 15.57 -12.85
N ASP A 211 -18.65 14.88 -12.52
CA ASP A 211 -19.78 15.47 -11.78
C ASP A 211 -19.45 15.55 -10.28
N HIS A 212 -18.60 14.64 -9.82
CA HIS A 212 -18.07 14.59 -8.46
C HIS A 212 -16.77 15.41 -8.31
N LEU A 213 -15.94 15.46 -9.35
CA LEU A 213 -14.76 16.31 -9.45
C LEU A 213 -15.09 17.64 -10.14
N ARG A 214 -16.11 18.36 -9.65
CA ARG A 214 -16.54 19.65 -10.24
C ARG A 214 -15.39 20.65 -10.27
N GLY A 215 -14.95 21.04 -11.47
CA GLY A 215 -13.86 22.00 -11.70
C GLY A 215 -12.47 21.37 -11.89
N ALA A 216 -12.37 20.04 -11.97
CA ALA A 216 -11.11 19.36 -12.22
C ALA A 216 -10.70 19.42 -13.69
N ASN A 217 -9.42 19.72 -13.91
CA ASN A 217 -8.77 19.53 -15.21
C ASN A 217 -8.20 18.11 -15.27
N GLU A 218 -7.86 17.65 -16.46
CA GLU A 218 -7.25 16.33 -16.64
C GLU A 218 -5.90 16.17 -15.92
N SER A 219 -5.31 17.24 -15.39
CA SER A 219 -4.09 17.22 -14.55
C SER A 219 -4.36 17.09 -13.05
N THR A 220 -5.62 16.91 -12.62
CA THR A 220 -5.97 16.87 -11.19
C THR A 220 -5.52 15.56 -10.55
N THR A 221 -4.92 15.68 -9.35
CA THR A 221 -4.68 14.54 -8.47
C THR A 221 -5.77 14.50 -7.41
N ALA A 222 -6.49 13.38 -7.30
CA ALA A 222 -7.60 13.21 -6.37
C ALA A 222 -7.32 12.05 -5.42
N ILE A 223 -7.65 12.23 -4.14
CA ILE A 223 -7.56 11.17 -3.13
C ILE A 223 -8.94 10.55 -2.98
N VAL A 224 -8.99 9.24 -3.13
CA VAL A 224 -10.22 8.46 -3.17
C VAL A 224 -10.12 7.37 -2.11
N LYS A 225 -11.16 7.21 -1.30
CA LYS A 225 -11.22 6.15 -0.27
C LYS A 225 -12.13 5.01 -0.71
N LEU A 226 -11.62 3.77 -0.64
CA LEU A 226 -12.36 2.53 -0.88
C LEU A 226 -12.86 1.96 0.45
N THR A 227 -14.15 1.67 0.54
CA THR A 227 -14.81 1.06 1.73
C THR A 227 -15.71 -0.10 1.31
N THR A 228 -15.87 -1.11 2.17
CA THR A 228 -16.79 -2.23 1.95
C THR A 228 -18.18 -1.91 2.53
N SER A 229 -19.23 -2.10 1.72
CA SER A 229 -20.62 -1.75 1.97
C SER A 229 -21.28 -2.80 2.85
N SER A 230 -21.21 -2.58 4.17
CA SER A 230 -22.31 -2.88 5.10
C SER A 230 -22.03 -2.41 6.54
N LYS A 231 -20.77 -2.11 6.91
CA LYS A 231 -20.39 -1.82 8.31
C LYS A 231 -19.51 -0.58 8.52
N GLU A 232 -18.86 -0.07 7.47
CA GLU A 232 -18.03 1.13 7.57
C GLU A 232 -18.84 2.32 7.05
N GLY A 233 -19.17 3.26 7.95
CA GLY A 233 -19.79 4.53 7.61
C GLY A 233 -18.89 5.42 6.74
N PRO A 234 -19.25 6.71 6.53
CA PRO A 234 -18.39 7.63 5.79
C PRO A 234 -16.96 7.60 6.36
N PRO A 235 -15.93 7.56 5.51
CA PRO A 235 -14.57 7.45 5.99
C PRO A 235 -14.28 8.61 6.94
N MET A 236 -13.72 8.28 8.10
CA MET A 236 -13.36 9.26 9.11
C MET A 236 -12.41 10.28 8.47
N ARG A 237 -12.67 11.56 8.74
CA ARG A 237 -11.83 12.66 8.24
C ARG A 237 -10.46 12.49 8.87
N GLU A 238 -9.43 12.37 8.03
CA GLU A 238 -8.05 12.30 8.51
C GLU A 238 -7.76 13.55 9.35
N PRO A 239 -7.06 13.40 10.49
CA PRO A 239 -6.52 14.57 11.17
C PRO A 239 -5.65 15.32 10.17
N SER A 240 -5.84 16.63 10.06
CA SER A 240 -5.11 17.46 9.09
C SER A 240 -3.61 17.54 9.34
N LEU A 241 -3.14 16.94 10.44
CA LEU A 241 -1.78 16.96 10.94
C LEU A 241 -1.31 15.52 11.13
N THR A 242 -0.12 15.20 10.62
CA THR A 242 0.58 13.98 10.99
C THR A 242 0.92 14.01 12.48
N GLU A 243 1.05 12.84 13.12
CA GLU A 243 1.40 12.75 14.55
C GLU A 243 2.70 13.51 14.88
N GLU A 244 3.67 13.48 13.97
CA GLU A 244 4.93 14.23 14.10
C GLU A 244 4.69 15.75 14.10
N GLN A 245 3.86 16.24 13.20
CA GLN A 245 3.48 17.66 13.15
C GLN A 245 2.66 18.07 14.38
N GLN A 246 1.80 17.18 14.87
CA GLN A 246 1.03 17.41 16.09
C GLN A 246 1.94 17.50 17.32
N LYS A 247 2.97 16.65 17.42
CA LYS A 247 4.00 16.75 18.47
C LYS A 247 4.78 18.05 18.38
N GLN A 248 5.19 18.46 17.17
CA GLN A 248 5.90 19.73 16.98
C GLN A 248 5.04 20.94 17.37
N LEU A 249 3.75 20.93 17.01
CA LEU A 249 2.80 21.96 17.43
C LEU A 249 2.61 21.99 18.95
N MET A 250 2.48 20.83 19.59
CA MET A 250 2.38 20.73 21.04
C MET A 250 3.63 21.29 21.74
N LEU A 251 4.83 20.96 21.22
CA LEU A 251 6.09 21.52 21.71
C LEU A 251 6.16 23.04 21.52
N GLN A 252 5.73 23.55 20.37
CA GLN A 252 5.70 24.98 20.10
C GLN A 252 4.70 25.71 21.00
N GLN A 253 3.52 25.11 21.24
CA GLN A 253 2.53 25.63 22.16
C GLN A 253 3.06 25.67 23.60
N TYR A 254 3.77 24.62 24.03
CA TYR A 254 4.37 24.56 25.35
C TYR A 254 5.44 25.65 25.55
N ARG A 255 6.35 25.83 24.58
CA ARG A 255 7.34 26.92 24.61
C ARG A 255 6.68 28.28 24.70
N ARG A 256 5.66 28.51 23.86
CA ARG A 256 4.89 29.76 23.90
C ARG A 256 4.24 29.98 25.27
N GLN A 257 3.70 28.93 25.90
CA GLN A 257 3.13 29.03 27.26
C GLN A 257 4.20 29.35 28.31
N GLN A 258 5.42 28.84 28.17
CA GLN A 258 6.52 29.21 29.07
C GLN A 258 6.91 30.67 28.89
N GLU A 259 7.07 31.13 27.64
CA GLU A 259 7.34 32.55 27.33
C GLU A 259 6.25 33.47 27.89
N TRP A 260 4.97 33.09 27.76
CA TRP A 260 3.86 33.84 28.36
C TRP A 260 3.95 33.91 29.88
N LYS A 261 4.28 32.80 30.55
CA LYS A 261 4.45 32.78 32.01
C LYS A 261 5.64 33.61 32.47
N GLU A 262 6.76 33.55 31.76
CA GLU A 262 7.93 34.39 32.04
C GLU A 262 7.60 35.88 31.87
N LEU A 263 6.82 36.25 30.86
CA LEU A 263 6.36 37.63 30.68
C LEU A 263 5.37 38.06 31.77
N GLU A 264 4.44 37.20 32.19
CA GLU A 264 3.54 37.45 33.32
C GLU A 264 4.33 37.65 34.63
N GLU A 265 5.30 36.78 34.90
CA GLU A 265 6.18 36.89 36.07
C GLU A 265 7.01 38.18 36.03
N VAL A 266 7.48 38.62 34.86
CA VAL A 266 8.22 39.89 34.69
C VAL A 266 7.29 41.10 34.87
N GLU A 267 6.04 41.04 34.41
CA GLU A 267 5.03 42.07 34.68
C GLU A 267 4.70 42.16 36.18
N GLU A 268 4.58 41.03 36.87
CA GLU A 268 4.36 40.97 38.32
C GLU A 268 5.61 41.38 39.13
N SER A 269 6.81 41.07 38.64
CA SER A 269 8.10 41.42 39.27
C SER A 269 8.52 42.88 39.04
N GLY A 270 7.70 43.80 39.52
CA GLY A 270 8.27 44.90 40.30
C GLY A 270 8.76 46.16 39.57
N HIS A 271 8.75 46.25 38.23
CA HIS A 271 9.15 47.51 37.59
C HIS A 271 8.18 48.68 37.88
N LEU A 272 6.87 48.41 37.96
CA LEU A 272 5.85 49.39 38.36
C LEU A 272 5.73 49.53 39.89
N HIS A 273 5.97 48.46 40.64
CA HIS A 273 5.88 48.47 42.10
C HIS A 273 7.05 49.25 42.74
N GLU A 274 8.28 49.10 42.22
CA GLU A 274 9.45 49.89 42.66
C GLU A 274 9.29 51.39 42.33
N ALA A 275 8.78 51.72 41.13
CA ALA A 275 8.55 53.11 40.73
C ALA A 275 7.55 53.84 41.67
N MET A 276 6.50 53.13 42.10
CA MET A 276 5.50 53.66 43.03
C MET A 276 6.03 53.78 44.47
N HIS A 277 6.87 52.84 44.92
CA HIS A 277 7.51 52.91 46.24
C HIS A 277 8.55 54.05 46.35
N GLY A 278 9.14 54.48 45.23
CA GLY A 278 10.03 55.66 45.20
C GLY A 278 9.30 56.97 45.47
N LEU A 279 8.05 57.10 44.99
CA LEU A 279 7.24 58.31 45.15
C LEU A 279 6.72 58.51 46.58
N SER A 280 6.51 57.43 47.35
CA SER A 280 6.05 57.51 48.75
C SER A 280 7.11 58.06 49.72
N LYS A 281 8.37 58.16 49.30
CA LYS A 281 9.47 58.72 50.11
C LYS A 281 9.65 60.23 49.93
N ILE A 282 8.93 60.85 48.99
CA ILE A 282 9.01 62.29 48.74
C ILE A 282 8.12 63.01 49.77
N ARG A 283 8.73 63.53 50.84
CA ARG A 283 8.08 64.49 51.75
C ARG A 283 8.18 65.89 51.15
N PHE A 284 7.06 66.45 50.70
CA PHE A 284 6.98 67.88 50.43
C PHE A 284 7.12 68.65 51.75
N LYS A 285 8.12 69.53 51.86
CA LYS A 285 8.16 70.53 52.94
C LYS A 285 7.06 71.57 52.65
N PRO A 286 6.33 72.03 53.68
CA PRO A 286 5.33 73.08 53.54
C PRO A 286 5.96 74.40 53.13
#